data_AF-A0A7K0VFV7-F1
#
_entry.id   AF-A0A7K0VFV7-F1
#
_cell.length_a   1.000
_cell.length_b   1.000
_cell.length_c   1.000
_cell.angle_alpha   90.00
_cell.angle_beta   90.00
_cell.angle_gamma   90.00
#
_symmetry.space_group_name_H-M   'P 1'
#
loop_
_entity.id
_entity.type
_entity.pdbx_description
1 polymer ?
#
loop_
_entity_poly.entity_id
_entity_poly.type
_entity_poly.pdbx_seq_one_letter_code
_entity_poly.pdbx_strand_id
1 'polypeptide(L)'
;MADDREGVQFISGRVEGCSSRSVISGAAVVFEELPFVLVTSIDSAVDLRHVEVGCLMSRGLVGVNVGFVGDEARTGLLVAGAELLRWAEFDDLLVGFDEIWLFDAAPKTVPPLGCSLCEPVRLDEHEPSDEIISWMRQSGCLVGLGDGYGTNFIASDAAIAAALHLVKA
;
A
#
# COMPACT_ATOMS: atom_id res chain seq x y z
N MET A 1 16.98 22.47 7.91
CA MET A 1 17.28 21.04 8.18
C MET A 1 17.51 20.43 6.83
N ALA A 2 18.76 20.04 6.53
CA ALA A 2 19.09 19.37 5.29
C ALA A 2 18.49 17.95 5.33
N ASP A 3 17.84 17.57 4.25
CA ASP A 3 17.14 16.31 4.06
C ASP A 3 18.17 15.18 3.82
N ASP A 4 18.38 14.34 4.84
CA ASP A 4 19.35 13.22 4.83
C ASP A 4 18.94 12.05 3.91
N ARG A 5 17.95 12.24 3.03
CA ARG A 5 17.39 11.18 2.17
C ARG A 5 17.97 11.11 0.75
N GLU A 6 19.05 11.85 0.44
CA GLU A 6 19.71 11.82 -0.88
C GLU A 6 20.34 10.45 -1.25
N GLY A 7 20.32 9.46 -0.35
CA GLY A 7 20.88 8.11 -0.60
C GLY A 7 19.88 6.95 -0.67
N VAL A 8 18.57 7.20 -0.58
CA VAL A 8 17.57 6.11 -0.59
C VAL A 8 17.50 5.49 -1.98
N GLN A 9 18.00 4.26 -2.12
CA GLN A 9 17.88 3.45 -3.32
C GLN A 9 16.53 2.74 -3.32
N PHE A 10 15.79 2.92 -4.40
CA PHE A 10 14.51 2.24 -4.59
C PHE A 10 14.70 0.93 -5.35
N ILE A 11 13.91 -0.06 -4.98
CA ILE A 11 13.75 -1.32 -5.70
C ILE A 11 12.29 -1.44 -6.13
N SER A 12 12.04 -1.83 -7.37
CA SER A 12 10.69 -2.03 -7.90
C SER A 12 10.64 -3.30 -8.73
N GLY A 13 9.44 -3.83 -8.89
CA GLY A 13 9.23 -5.00 -9.70
C GLY A 13 7.80 -5.51 -9.60
N ARG A 14 7.61 -6.75 -10.05
CA ARG A 14 6.33 -7.45 -10.02
C ARG A 14 6.52 -8.88 -9.53
N VAL A 15 5.63 -9.33 -8.66
CA VAL A 15 5.53 -10.73 -8.25
C VAL A 15 4.37 -11.37 -9.01
N GLU A 16 4.69 -12.26 -9.95
CA GLU A 16 3.69 -12.97 -10.75
C GLU A 16 2.88 -13.97 -9.92
N GLY A 17 1.60 -14.15 -10.26
CA GLY A 17 0.72 -15.13 -9.62
C GLY A 17 0.42 -14.85 -8.14
N CYS A 18 0.78 -13.67 -7.66
CA CYS A 18 0.54 -13.21 -6.29
C CYS A 18 -0.50 -12.07 -6.31
N SER A 19 -1.30 -11.99 -5.25
CA SER A 19 -2.13 -10.82 -4.94
C SER A 19 -1.61 -10.13 -3.69
N SER A 20 -1.98 -8.88 -3.47
CA SER A 20 -1.67 -8.11 -2.27
C SER A 20 -2.19 -8.84 -1.05
N ARG A 21 -3.39 -9.43 -1.13
CA ARG A 21 -3.93 -10.33 -0.10
C ARG A 21 -3.02 -11.52 0.20
N SER A 22 -2.43 -12.13 -0.83
CA SER A 22 -1.49 -13.24 -0.65
C SER A 22 -0.17 -12.77 -0.01
N VAL A 23 0.32 -11.59 -0.38
CA VAL A 23 1.49 -10.95 0.27
C VAL A 23 1.19 -10.67 1.75
N ILE A 24 0.05 -10.05 2.05
CA ILE A 24 -0.38 -9.69 3.40
C ILE A 24 -0.50 -10.94 4.28
N SER A 25 -1.22 -11.95 3.78
CA SER A 25 -1.43 -13.21 4.50
C SER A 25 -0.13 -13.99 4.68
N GLY A 26 0.75 -13.98 3.66
CA GLY A 26 2.04 -14.68 3.67
C GLY A 26 3.08 -14.04 4.60
N ALA A 27 2.96 -12.75 4.88
CA ALA A 27 3.87 -11.98 5.73
C ALA A 27 3.19 -11.45 7.01
N ALA A 28 2.27 -12.23 7.59
CA ALA A 28 1.44 -11.80 8.72
C ALA A 28 2.22 -11.19 9.89
N VAL A 29 3.38 -11.76 10.25
CA VAL A 29 4.23 -11.24 11.34
C VAL A 29 4.68 -9.80 11.08
N VAL A 30 4.99 -9.46 9.82
CA VAL A 30 5.39 -8.09 9.45
C VAL A 30 4.20 -7.14 9.59
N PHE A 31 3.04 -7.52 9.08
CA PHE A 31 1.84 -6.68 9.13
C PHE A 31 1.30 -6.50 10.54
N GLU A 32 1.44 -7.49 11.42
CA GLU A 32 0.99 -7.38 12.81
C GLU A 32 1.77 -6.30 13.58
N GLU A 33 3.04 -6.08 13.23
CA GLU A 33 3.91 -5.07 13.83
C GLU A 33 3.84 -3.70 13.14
N LEU A 34 3.26 -3.61 11.92
CA LEU A 34 3.20 -2.37 11.16
C LEU A 34 2.17 -1.39 11.75
N PRO A 35 2.60 -0.22 12.25
CA PRO A 35 1.70 0.71 12.92
C PRO A 35 0.81 1.47 11.93
N PHE A 36 1.27 1.67 10.69
CA PHE A 36 0.60 2.51 9.71
C PHE A 36 0.64 1.89 8.32
N VAL A 37 -0.55 1.61 7.80
CA VAL A 37 -0.81 1.19 6.43
C VAL A 37 -1.82 2.14 5.82
N LEU A 38 -1.44 2.79 4.74
CA LEU A 38 -2.33 3.63 3.95
C LEU A 38 -2.86 2.81 2.77
N VAL A 39 -4.17 2.68 2.68
CA VAL A 39 -4.86 2.02 1.57
C VAL A 39 -5.49 3.10 0.71
N THR A 40 -5.17 3.13 -0.58
CA THR A 40 -5.64 4.17 -1.52
C THR A 40 -6.54 3.62 -2.62
N SER A 41 -6.61 2.30 -2.73
CA SER A 41 -7.59 1.60 -3.54
C SER A 41 -7.92 0.27 -2.85
N ILE A 42 -9.20 -0.07 -2.77
CA ILE A 42 -9.67 -1.40 -2.38
C ILE A 42 -10.68 -1.85 -3.43
N ASP A 43 -10.50 -3.05 -3.97
CA ASP A 43 -11.41 -3.64 -4.96
C ASP A 43 -11.75 -2.69 -6.14
N SER A 44 -10.76 -1.88 -6.55
CA SER A 44 -10.84 -0.81 -7.59
C SER A 44 -11.55 0.50 -7.17
N ALA A 45 -12.04 0.60 -5.95
CA ALA A 45 -12.61 1.83 -5.40
C ALA A 45 -11.50 2.78 -4.92
N VAL A 46 -11.41 3.95 -5.55
CA VAL A 46 -10.39 4.98 -5.27
C VAL A 46 -10.89 6.14 -4.40
N ASP A 47 -12.22 6.23 -4.18
CA ASP A 47 -12.83 7.18 -3.22
C ASP A 47 -13.36 6.44 -2.00
N LEU A 48 -12.45 6.16 -1.07
CA LEU A 48 -12.72 5.36 0.11
C LEU A 48 -13.62 6.09 1.14
N ARG A 49 -13.80 7.42 1.03
CA ARG A 49 -14.69 8.16 1.95
C ARG A 49 -16.16 7.83 1.73
N HIS A 50 -16.55 7.55 0.49
CA HIS A 50 -17.97 7.44 0.11
C HIS A 50 -18.41 6.00 -0.20
N VAL A 51 -17.51 5.15 -0.70
CA VAL A 51 -17.91 3.87 -1.29
C VAL A 51 -17.67 2.68 -0.35
N GLU A 52 -16.61 2.72 0.45
CA GLU A 52 -16.05 1.50 1.06
C GLU A 52 -16.18 1.45 2.58
N VAL A 53 -16.08 2.60 3.25
CA VAL A 53 -16.27 2.67 4.71
C VAL A 53 -17.64 2.14 5.11
N GLY A 54 -18.69 2.33 4.30
CA GLY A 54 -20.01 1.74 4.57
C GLY A 54 -20.01 0.21 4.54
N CYS A 55 -19.33 -0.39 3.55
CA CYS A 55 -19.18 -1.85 3.45
C CYS A 55 -18.35 -2.39 4.62
N LEU A 56 -17.18 -1.82 4.86
CA LEU A 56 -16.28 -2.21 5.95
C LEU A 56 -16.96 -2.00 7.33
N MET A 57 -17.68 -0.91 7.54
CA MET A 57 -18.46 -0.65 8.76
C MET A 57 -19.58 -1.68 8.95
N SER A 58 -20.32 -2.01 7.90
CA SER A 58 -21.40 -3.02 7.97
C SER A 58 -20.89 -4.42 8.34
N ARG A 59 -19.63 -4.70 8.02
CA ARG A 59 -18.92 -5.94 8.33
C ARG A 59 -18.20 -5.89 9.69
N GLY A 60 -18.24 -4.76 10.40
CA GLY A 60 -17.53 -4.56 11.66
C GLY A 60 -16.01 -4.48 11.52
N LEU A 61 -15.52 -4.14 10.34
CA LEU A 61 -14.10 -4.05 9.95
C LEU A 61 -13.54 -2.63 10.03
N VAL A 62 -14.36 -1.68 10.44
CA VAL A 62 -13.92 -0.33 10.79
C VAL A 62 -14.13 -0.20 12.29
N GLY A 63 -13.05 -0.45 13.04
CA GLY A 63 -12.97 -0.14 14.46
C GLY A 63 -12.59 1.33 14.73
N VAL A 64 -12.33 1.63 16.00
CA VAL A 64 -12.04 2.99 16.55
C VAL A 64 -10.73 3.61 16.01
N ASN A 65 -9.94 2.87 15.21
CA ASN A 65 -8.57 3.23 14.82
C ASN A 65 -8.39 3.38 13.31
N VAL A 66 -9.41 3.86 12.60
CA VAL A 66 -9.32 4.17 11.18
C VAL A 66 -9.21 5.67 10.98
N GLY A 67 -8.14 6.10 10.31
CA GLY A 67 -7.91 7.49 9.93
C GLY A 67 -8.13 7.73 8.43
N PHE A 68 -8.24 8.99 8.05
CA PHE A 68 -8.23 9.40 6.65
C PHE A 68 -7.04 10.31 6.38
N VAL A 69 -6.37 10.11 5.27
CA VAL A 69 -5.26 10.96 4.80
C VAL A 69 -5.59 11.44 3.39
N GLY A 70 -5.30 12.71 3.10
CA GLY A 70 -5.56 13.33 1.80
C GLY A 70 -6.58 14.46 1.88
N ASP A 71 -7.18 14.79 0.74
CA ASP A 71 -8.08 15.92 0.55
C ASP A 71 -9.34 15.52 -0.24
N GLU A 72 -10.16 16.51 -0.65
CA GLU A 72 -11.38 16.28 -1.44
C GLU A 72 -11.12 15.57 -2.78
N ALA A 73 -9.94 15.68 -3.38
CA ALA A 73 -9.62 15.07 -4.66
C ALA A 73 -9.12 13.62 -4.55
N ARG A 74 -8.38 13.28 -3.48
CA ARG A 74 -7.95 11.90 -3.22
C ARG A 74 -7.84 11.66 -1.72
N THR A 75 -8.44 10.58 -1.24
CA THR A 75 -8.35 10.17 0.16
C THR A 75 -8.00 8.69 0.27
N GLY A 76 -7.03 8.40 1.13
CA GLY A 76 -6.69 7.04 1.55
C GLY A 76 -7.16 6.77 2.97
N LEU A 77 -7.33 5.48 3.25
CA LEU A 77 -7.71 4.93 4.54
C LEU A 77 -6.44 4.55 5.30
N LEU A 78 -6.21 5.14 6.47
CA LEU A 78 -5.07 4.83 7.31
C LEU A 78 -5.48 3.86 8.40
N VAL A 79 -4.85 2.68 8.42
CA VAL A 79 -5.13 1.61 9.37
C VAL A 79 -3.83 1.03 9.94
N ALA A 80 -3.93 0.26 11.01
CA ALA A 80 -2.80 -0.57 11.45
C ALA A 80 -2.71 -1.82 10.57
N GLY A 81 -1.51 -2.40 10.41
CA GLY A 81 -1.35 -3.62 9.61
C GLY A 81 -2.12 -4.82 10.18
N ALA A 82 -2.29 -4.90 11.51
CA ALA A 82 -3.16 -5.87 12.15
C ALA A 82 -4.63 -5.79 11.67
N GLU A 83 -5.12 -4.60 11.33
CA GLU A 83 -6.49 -4.45 10.79
C GLU A 83 -6.55 -4.91 9.33
N LEU A 84 -5.51 -4.62 8.54
CA LEU A 84 -5.39 -5.12 7.16
C LEU A 84 -5.33 -6.65 7.11
N LEU A 85 -4.64 -7.29 8.09
CA LEU A 85 -4.63 -8.75 8.23
C LEU A 85 -6.03 -9.31 8.44
N ARG A 86 -6.83 -8.67 9.29
CA ARG A 86 -8.22 -9.05 9.50
C ARG A 86 -9.03 -8.90 8.22
N TRP A 87 -8.78 -7.89 7.40
CA TRP A 87 -9.46 -7.74 6.10
C TRP A 87 -9.08 -8.88 5.14
N ALA A 88 -7.82 -9.30 5.14
CA ALA A 88 -7.33 -10.42 4.31
C ALA A 88 -7.95 -11.78 4.68
N GLU A 89 -8.57 -11.92 5.86
CA GLU A 89 -9.34 -13.12 6.24
C GLU A 89 -10.68 -13.23 5.49
N PHE A 90 -11.19 -12.13 4.92
CA PHE A 90 -12.45 -12.13 4.18
C PHE A 90 -12.23 -12.50 2.71
N ASP A 91 -12.98 -13.49 2.23
CA ASP A 91 -12.79 -14.06 0.91
C ASP A 91 -13.08 -13.10 -0.25
N ASP A 92 -13.79 -12.01 0.02
CA ASP A 92 -14.28 -11.03 -0.95
C ASP A 92 -13.74 -9.61 -0.71
N LEU A 93 -12.69 -9.46 0.11
CA LEU A 93 -11.93 -8.21 0.26
C LEU A 93 -10.50 -8.41 -0.25
N LEU A 94 -9.92 -7.33 -0.76
CA LEU A 94 -8.56 -7.34 -1.33
C LEU A 94 -8.43 -8.34 -2.48
N VAL A 95 -9.45 -8.37 -3.34
CA VAL A 95 -9.55 -9.30 -4.47
C VAL A 95 -9.48 -8.58 -5.82
N GLY A 96 -9.55 -7.25 -5.83
CA GLY A 96 -9.49 -6.42 -7.03
C GLY A 96 -8.17 -5.67 -7.20
N PHE A 97 -8.26 -4.45 -7.72
CA PHE A 97 -7.09 -3.57 -7.85
C PHE A 97 -6.86 -2.82 -6.55
N ASP A 98 -6.19 -3.48 -5.61
CA ASP A 98 -5.85 -2.94 -4.29
C ASP A 98 -4.52 -2.20 -4.32
N GLU A 99 -4.48 -1.03 -3.69
CA GLU A 99 -3.27 -0.20 -3.61
C GLU A 99 -2.95 0.14 -2.15
N ILE A 100 -1.79 -0.30 -1.68
CA ILE A 100 -1.43 -0.37 -0.26
C ILE A 100 -0.04 0.18 -0.05
N TRP A 101 0.15 1.00 0.97
CA TRP A 101 1.41 1.69 1.26
C TRP A 101 1.78 1.56 2.74
N LEU A 102 3.02 1.17 3.03
CA LEU A 102 3.48 0.81 4.38
C LEU A 102 4.37 1.91 4.97
N PHE A 103 4.16 2.22 6.25
CA PHE A 103 4.88 3.29 6.95
C PHE A 103 5.23 2.90 8.40
N ASP A 104 6.32 3.46 8.90
CA ASP A 104 6.70 3.44 10.32
C ASP A 104 6.02 4.58 11.12
N ALA A 105 5.71 5.69 10.46
CA ALA A 105 5.02 6.85 11.00
C ALA A 105 3.82 7.25 10.13
N ALA A 106 2.78 7.80 10.75
CA ALA A 106 1.57 8.19 10.03
C ALA A 106 1.89 9.16 8.87
N PRO A 107 1.54 8.82 7.61
CA PRO A 107 1.76 9.70 6.48
C PRO A 107 0.84 10.92 6.56
N LYS A 108 1.32 12.04 6.01
CA LYS A 108 0.53 13.29 5.95
C LYS A 108 -0.16 13.51 4.60
N THR A 109 0.27 12.79 3.58
CA THR A 109 -0.22 12.92 2.21
C THR A 109 -0.42 11.55 1.58
N VAL A 110 -1.26 11.51 0.55
CA VAL A 110 -1.47 10.34 -0.30
C VAL A 110 -0.57 10.42 -1.54
N PRO A 111 -0.36 9.31 -2.28
CA PRO A 111 0.36 9.32 -3.55
C PRO A 111 -0.19 10.35 -4.54
N PRO A 112 0.64 10.95 -5.42
CA PRO A 112 0.21 11.92 -6.42
C PRO A 112 -0.89 11.36 -7.33
N LEU A 113 -1.86 12.18 -7.70
CA LEU A 113 -2.90 11.82 -8.67
C LEU A 113 -2.27 11.33 -9.98
N GLY A 114 -2.81 10.25 -10.55
CA GLY A 114 -2.27 9.64 -11.76
C GLY A 114 -1.09 8.68 -11.53
N CYS A 115 -0.51 8.66 -10.34
CA CYS A 115 0.42 7.61 -9.92
C CYS A 115 -0.38 6.48 -9.25
N SER A 116 -0.53 5.37 -9.99
CA SER A 116 -1.11 4.11 -9.53
C SER A 116 -0.04 3.02 -9.63
N LEU A 117 -0.01 2.10 -8.66
CA LEU A 117 0.76 0.86 -8.76
C LEU A 117 -0.05 -0.28 -9.36
N CYS A 118 -1.38 -0.18 -9.32
CA CYS A 118 -2.24 -1.19 -9.91
C CYS A 118 -2.11 -1.22 -11.43
N GLU A 119 -2.54 -2.31 -12.05
CA GLU A 119 -2.59 -2.42 -13.51
C GLU A 119 -3.37 -1.27 -14.17
N PRO A 120 -2.99 -0.88 -15.40
CA PRO A 120 -2.10 -1.56 -16.35
C PRO A 120 -0.59 -1.27 -16.16
N VAL A 121 -0.17 -0.64 -15.06
CA VAL A 121 1.25 -0.39 -14.78
C VAL A 121 2.03 -1.70 -14.66
N ARG A 122 3.27 -1.70 -15.18
CA ARG A 122 4.18 -2.87 -15.18
C ARG A 122 5.55 -2.46 -14.66
N LEU A 123 5.78 -2.62 -13.35
CA LEU A 123 7.02 -2.18 -12.70
C LEU A 123 8.19 -3.17 -12.87
N ASP A 124 7.92 -4.33 -13.45
CA ASP A 124 8.91 -5.28 -13.99
C ASP A 124 9.48 -4.82 -15.34
N GLU A 125 8.73 -4.01 -16.10
CA GLU A 125 9.11 -3.55 -17.44
C GLU A 125 9.49 -2.06 -17.48
N HIS A 126 8.97 -1.27 -16.54
CA HIS A 126 9.13 0.17 -16.49
C HIS A 126 9.55 0.64 -15.10
N GLU A 127 10.46 1.62 -15.05
CA GLU A 127 10.81 2.28 -13.81
C GLU A 127 9.61 3.10 -13.28
N PRO A 128 9.43 3.18 -11.95
CA PRO A 128 8.46 4.07 -11.36
C PRO A 128 8.70 5.53 -11.74
N SER A 129 7.62 6.33 -11.80
CA SER A 129 7.76 7.76 -12.09
C SER A 129 8.55 8.51 -11.01
N ASP A 130 9.27 9.57 -11.42
CA ASP A 130 9.96 10.44 -10.47
C ASP A 130 9.02 11.05 -9.43
N GLU A 131 7.76 11.29 -9.80
CA GLU A 131 6.73 11.82 -8.91
C GLU A 131 6.42 10.85 -7.76
N ILE A 132 6.26 9.55 -8.04
CA ILE A 132 5.98 8.58 -6.99
C ILE A 132 7.21 8.34 -6.11
N ILE A 133 8.40 8.30 -6.71
CA ILE A 133 9.67 8.15 -5.98
C ILE A 133 9.90 9.35 -5.04
N SER A 134 9.69 10.56 -5.55
CA SER A 134 9.80 11.80 -4.77
C SER A 134 8.78 11.81 -3.62
N TRP A 135 7.53 11.41 -3.90
CA TRP A 135 6.51 11.31 -2.86
C TRP A 135 6.89 10.28 -1.78
N MET A 136 7.31 9.06 -2.16
CA MET A 136 7.70 8.03 -1.20
C MET A 136 8.85 8.51 -0.32
N ARG A 137 9.85 9.17 -0.93
CA ARG A 137 10.97 9.77 -0.19
C ARG A 137 10.50 10.84 0.78
N GLN A 138 9.51 11.68 0.45
CA GLN A 138 9.03 12.74 1.34
C GLN A 138 8.11 12.22 2.44
N SER A 139 7.19 11.30 2.09
CA SER A 139 6.20 10.73 2.99
C SER A 139 6.79 9.72 3.97
N GLY A 140 8.00 9.20 3.70
CA GLY A 140 8.60 8.11 4.47
C GLY A 140 7.99 6.74 4.15
N CYS A 141 7.41 6.59 2.96
CA CYS A 141 6.81 5.33 2.53
C CYS A 141 7.90 4.26 2.37
N LEU A 142 7.73 3.13 3.04
CA LEU A 142 8.67 2.01 3.04
C LEU A 142 8.45 1.10 1.83
N VAL A 143 7.19 0.73 1.57
CA VAL A 143 6.78 -0.13 0.47
C VAL A 143 5.42 0.30 -0.05
N GLY A 144 5.24 0.33 -1.37
CA GLY A 144 3.95 0.37 -2.04
C GLY A 144 3.68 -0.95 -2.75
N LEU A 145 2.44 -1.42 -2.69
CA LEU A 145 1.90 -2.59 -3.37
C LEU A 145 0.73 -2.16 -4.24
N GLY A 146 0.63 -2.72 -5.45
CA GLY A 146 -0.50 -2.52 -6.34
C GLY A 146 -0.89 -3.81 -7.04
N ASP A 147 -2.17 -4.18 -6.96
CA ASP A 147 -2.67 -5.42 -7.56
C ASP A 147 -3.06 -5.32 -9.03
N GLY A 148 -3.26 -6.49 -9.63
CA GLY A 148 -3.61 -6.74 -11.03
C GLY A 148 -3.33 -8.20 -11.42
N TYR A 149 -2.79 -8.49 -12.62
CA TYR A 149 -2.30 -9.85 -12.97
C TYR A 149 -0.96 -10.20 -12.27
N GLY A 150 -0.93 -10.15 -10.94
CA GLY A 150 0.28 -10.15 -10.13
C GLY A 150 0.35 -8.87 -9.29
N THR A 151 1.28 -8.80 -8.35
CA THR A 151 1.43 -7.63 -7.47
C THR A 151 2.67 -6.83 -7.85
N ASN A 152 2.46 -5.59 -8.30
CA ASN A 152 3.52 -4.61 -8.45
C ASN A 152 3.99 -4.13 -7.08
N PHE A 153 5.28 -3.79 -6.97
CA PHE A 153 5.81 -3.16 -5.78
C PHE A 153 6.86 -2.09 -6.09
N ILE A 154 6.97 -1.14 -5.16
CA ILE A 154 8.11 -0.24 -5.03
C ILE A 154 8.50 -0.24 -3.55
N ALA A 155 9.77 -0.40 -3.24
CA ALA A 155 10.27 -0.30 -1.89
C ALA A 155 11.45 0.68 -1.79
N SER A 156 11.41 1.51 -0.75
CA SER A 156 12.53 2.32 -0.29
C SER A 156 13.34 1.60 0.79
N ASP A 157 12.75 0.59 1.44
CA ASP A 157 13.38 -0.26 2.45
C ASP A 157 13.50 -1.71 1.94
N ALA A 158 14.74 -2.12 1.66
CA ALA A 158 15.04 -3.45 1.14
C ALA A 158 14.82 -4.57 2.17
N ALA A 159 14.95 -4.29 3.47
CA ALA A 159 14.74 -5.28 4.52
C ALA A 159 13.25 -5.60 4.65
N ILE A 160 12.38 -4.59 4.62
CA ILE A 160 10.93 -4.79 4.59
C ILE A 160 10.51 -5.52 3.30
N ALA A 161 11.03 -5.12 2.14
CA ALA A 161 10.71 -5.80 0.88
C ALA A 161 11.08 -7.29 0.89
N ALA A 162 12.24 -7.63 1.48
CA ALA A 162 12.66 -9.03 1.65
C ALA A 162 11.78 -9.79 2.66
N ALA A 163 11.41 -9.14 3.77
CA ALA A 163 10.51 -9.72 4.77
C ALA A 163 9.10 -9.98 4.22
N LEU A 164 8.67 -9.20 3.23
CA LEU A 164 7.44 -9.39 2.47
C LEU A 164 7.58 -10.37 1.30
N HIS A 165 8.76 -10.97 1.11
CA HIS A 165 9.06 -11.89 0.00
C HIS A 165 8.86 -11.29 -1.40
N LEU A 166 9.00 -9.96 -1.55
CA LEU A 166 8.85 -9.25 -2.82
C LEU A 166 10.09 -9.35 -3.70
N VAL A 167 11.25 -9.53 -3.07
CA VAL A 167 12.52 -9.78 -3.74
C VAL A 167 13.01 -11.18 -3.42
N LYS A 168 13.59 -11.85 -4.41
CA LYS A 168 14.31 -13.11 -4.17
C LYS A 168 15.60 -12.78 -3.41
N ALA A 169 15.82 -13.47 -2.28
CA ALA A 169 17.08 -13.45 -1.54
C ALA A 169 18.25 -14.00 -2.36
#